data_AF-A0A2E2QLI2-F1
#
_entry.id   AF-A0A2E2QLI2-F1
#
_cell.length_a   1.000
_cell.length_b   1.000
_cell.length_c   1.000
_cell.angle_alpha   90.00
_cell.angle_beta   90.00
_cell.angle_gamma   90.00
#
_symmetry.space_group_name_H-M   'P 1'
#
loop_
_entity.id
_entity.type
_entity.pdbx_description
1 polymer ?
#
loop_
_entity_poly.entity_id
_entity_poly.type
_entity_poly.pdbx_seq_one_letter_code
_entity_poly.pdbx_strand_id
1 'polypeptide(L)' 'MIDRGLVQIRPDETDRRRMLLRLTDEGRKLTEDIIPYGFDITDDTLEPLSAEEQEVFLRLLKKIS' A
#
# COMPACT_ATOMS: atom_id res chain seq x y z
N MET A 1 -5.66 -5.15 11.93
CA MET A 1 -5.50 -5.97 10.69
C MET A 1 -5.48 -7.46 11.01
N ILE A 2 -4.68 -7.91 11.98
CA ILE A 2 -4.69 -9.31 12.45
C ILE A 2 -6.02 -9.64 13.13
N ASP A 3 -6.46 -8.81 14.08
CA ASP A 3 -7.77 -8.98 14.76
C ASP A 3 -8.97 -8.86 13.81
N ARG A 4 -8.75 -8.27 12.63
CA ARG A 4 -9.74 -8.14 11.56
C ARG A 4 -9.67 -9.29 10.54
N GLY A 5 -8.77 -10.27 10.71
CA GLY A 5 -8.62 -11.41 9.80
C GLY A 5 -7.94 -11.10 8.46
N LEU A 6 -7.42 -9.89 8.24
CA LEU A 6 -6.88 -9.45 6.94
C LEU A 6 -5.38 -9.76 6.77
N VAL A 7 -4.68 -9.95 7.88
CA VAL A 7 -3.24 -10.26 7.90
C VAL A 7 -3.00 -11.43 8.84
N GLN A 8 -2.18 -12.38 8.41
CA GLN A 8 -1.70 -13.50 9.20
C GLN A 8 -0.21 -13.37 9.49
N ILE A 9 0.20 -13.83 10.67
CA ILE A 9 1.59 -13.96 11.07
C ILE A 9 1.99 -15.43 10.94
N ARG A 10 3.14 -15.71 10.31
CA ARG A 10 3.76 -17.04 10.30
C ARG A 10 5.24 -16.95 10.67
N PRO A 11 5.79 -17.88 11.46
CA PRO A 11 7.23 -17.95 11.70
C PRO A 11 7.96 -18.22 10.38
N ASP A 12 9.13 -17.63 10.22
CA ASP A 12 10.03 -17.96 9.11
C ASP A 12 10.50 -19.42 9.21
N GLU A 13 10.59 -20.10 8.06
CA GLU A 13 10.93 -21.53 7.99
C GLU A 13 12.39 -21.80 8.40
N THR A 14 13.26 -20.79 8.35
CA THR A 14 14.71 -20.89 8.61
C THR A 14 15.10 -20.28 9.96
N ASP A 15 14.43 -19.20 10.40
CA ASP A 15 14.68 -18.58 11.71
C ASP A 15 13.36 -18.25 12.44
N ARG A 16 12.96 -19.09 13.40
CA ARG A 16 11.69 -18.94 14.16
C ARG A 16 11.60 -17.67 15.01
N ARG A 17 12.69 -16.90 15.15
CA ARG A 17 12.67 -15.56 15.77
C ARG A 17 12.14 -14.48 14.82
N ARG A 18 12.08 -14.78 13.52
CA ARG A 18 11.51 -13.91 12.49
C ARG A 18 10.05 -14.27 12.28
N MET A 19 9.21 -13.24 12.30
CA MET A 19 7.78 -13.37 11.99
C MET A 19 7.51 -12.70 10.64
N LEU A 20 6.87 -13.45 9.75
CA LEU A 20 6.46 -12.98 8.43
C LEU A 20 4.99 -12.57 8.46
N LEU A 21 4.72 -11.34 8.04
CA LEU A 21 3.36 -10.85 7.81
C LEU A 21 2.95 -11.18 6.37
N ARG A 22 1.77 -11.74 6.20
CA ARG A 22 1.17 -11.96 4.88
C ARG A 22 -0.30 -11.56 4.91
N LEU A 23 -0.82 -11.07 3.79
CA LEU A 23 -2.26 -10.95 3.62
C LEU A 23 -2.90 -12.34 3.71
N THR A 24 -4.10 -12.39 4.29
CA THR A 24 -5.01 -13.52 4.10
C THR A 24 -5.69 -13.41 2.74
N ASP A 25 -6.43 -14.42 2.31
CA ASP A 25 -7.20 -14.33 1.07
C ASP A 25 -8.29 -13.25 1.14
N GLU A 26 -8.91 -13.08 2.31
CA GLU A 26 -9.82 -11.96 2.58
C GLU A 26 -9.10 -10.61 2.51
N GLY A 27 -7.91 -10.51 3.10
CA GLY A 27 -7.07 -9.32 3.02
C GLY A 27 -6.65 -8.96 1.59
N ARG A 28 -6.33 -9.98 0.78
CA ARG A 28 -6.01 -9.79 -0.64
C ARG A 28 -7.22 -9.31 -1.42
N LYS A 29 -8.37 -9.98 -1.27
CA LYS A 29 -9.62 -9.58 -1.93
C LYS A 29 -10.01 -8.15 -1.58
N LEU A 30 -9.99 -7.80 -0.29
CA LEU A 30 -10.28 -6.43 0.14
C LEU A 30 -9.31 -5.43 -0.49
N THR A 31 -8.03 -5.78 -0.58
CA THR A 31 -7.02 -4.92 -1.22
C THR A 31 -7.32 -4.71 -2.70
N GLU A 32 -7.65 -5.77 -3.43
CA GLU A 32 -8.07 -5.72 -4.83
C GLU A 32 -9.32 -4.84 -5.02
N ASP A 33 -10.30 -4.97 -4.11
CA ASP A 33 -11.53 -4.19 -4.13
C ASP A 33 -11.27 -2.68 -3.88
N ILE A 34 -10.29 -2.34 -3.03
CA ILE A 34 -10.04 -0.93 -2.65
C ILE A 34 -8.99 -0.22 -3.49
N ILE A 35 -8.12 -0.94 -4.20
CA ILE A 35 -7.06 -0.37 -5.06
C ILE A 35 -7.61 0.68 -6.05
N PRO A 36 -8.73 0.46 -6.76
CA PRO A 36 -9.28 1.44 -7.69
C PRO A 36 -9.57 2.80 -7.02
N TYR A 37 -10.20 2.79 -5.85
CA TYR A 37 -10.44 4.04 -5.09
C TYR A 37 -9.14 4.73 -4.66
N GLY A 38 -8.06 3.96 -4.45
CA GLY A 38 -6.74 4.52 -4.18
C GLY A 38 -6.18 5.31 -5.36
N PHE A 39 -6.45 4.88 -6.59
CA PHE A 39 -6.10 5.64 -7.79
C PHE A 39 -6.94 6.90 -7.91
N ASP A 40 -8.25 6.81 -7.73
CA ASP A 40 -9.14 7.98 -7.76
C ASP A 40 -8.69 9.05 -6.73
N ILE A 41 -8.39 8.64 -5.51
CA ILE A 41 -7.87 9.54 -4.46
C ILE A 41 -6.51 10.14 -4.84
N THR A 42 -5.65 9.36 -5.52
CA THR A 42 -4.34 9.86 -5.99
C THR A 42 -4.53 10.94 -7.04
N ASP A 43 -5.47 10.74 -7.97
CA ASP A 43 -5.80 11.71 -9.01
C ASP A 43 -6.38 12.99 -8.39
N ASP A 44 -7.35 12.87 -7.46
CA ASP A 44 -7.93 14.01 -6.73
C ASP A 44 -6.87 14.79 -5.92
N THR A 45 -5.90 14.07 -5.31
CA THR A 45 -4.82 14.70 -4.54
C THR A 45 -3.91 15.56 -5.41
N LEU A 46 -3.74 15.17 -6.67
CA LEU A 46 -2.85 15.81 -7.63
C LEU A 46 -3.58 16.76 -8.60
N GLU A 47 -4.92 16.72 -8.66
CA GLU A 47 -5.78 17.55 -9.50
C GLU A 47 -5.41 19.05 -9.50
N PRO A 48 -5.05 19.67 -8.35
CA PRO A 48 -4.72 21.10 -8.34
C PRO A 48 -3.42 21.46 -9.07
N LEU A 49 -2.57 20.48 -9.41
CA LEU A 49 -1.27 20.67 -10.05
C LEU A 49 -1.37 20.38 -11.56
N SER A 50 -0.66 21.15 -12.38
CA SER A 50 -0.46 20.81 -13.80
C SER A 50 0.31 19.49 -13.94
N ALA A 51 0.24 18.86 -15.11
CA ALA A 51 0.97 17.62 -15.37
C ALA A 51 2.50 17.76 -15.12
N GLU A 52 3.07 18.90 -15.49
CA GLU A 52 4.47 19.23 -15.23
C GLU A 52 4.75 19.39 -13.73
N GLU A 53 3.87 20.08 -13.00
CA GLU A 53 3.97 20.27 -11.56
C GLU A 53 3.86 18.95 -10.80
N GLN A 54 2.98 18.04 -11.21
CA GLN A 54 2.86 16.69 -10.66
C GLN A 54 4.17 15.90 -10.83
N GLU A 55 4.77 15.95 -12.03
CA GLU A 55 6.06 15.28 -12.28
C GLU A 55 7.17 15.81 -11.37
N VAL A 56 7.26 17.15 -11.25
CA VAL A 56 8.23 17.79 -10.36
C VAL A 56 7.98 17.39 -8.90
N PHE A 57 6.73 17.44 -8.45
CA PHE A 57 6.36 17.10 -7.07
C PHE A 57 6.74 15.66 -6.73
N LEU A 58 6.35 14.68 -7.54
CA LEU A 58 6.67 13.27 -7.33
C LEU A 58 8.19 13.02 -7.34
N ARG A 59 8.93 13.71 -8.23
CA ARG A 59 10.40 13.64 -8.26
C ARG A 59 11.03 14.19 -6.98
N LEU A 60 10.49 15.27 -6.41
CA LEU A 60 10.99 15.84 -5.15
C LEU A 60 10.62 14.96 -3.96
N LEU A 61 9.39 14.44 -3.90
CA LEU A 61 8.93 13.54 -2.85
C LEU A 61 9.84 12.29 -2.77
N LYS A 62 10.16 11.68 -3.93
CA LYS A 62 11.05 10.52 -4.02
C LYS A 62 12.47 10.76 -3.47
N LYS A 63 12.93 12.01 -3.35
CA LYS A 63 14.25 12.32 -2.80
C LYS A 63 14.30 12.28 -1.27
N ILE A 64 13.15 12.41 -0.61
CA ILE A 64 13.06 12.55 0.86
C ILE A 64 12.27 11.42 1.53
N SER A 65 11.54 10.62 0.76
CA SER A 65 10.82 9.42 1.22
C SER A 65 11.70 8.18 1.25
#